data_AF-A0AAW8QX55-F1
#
_entry.id   AF-A0AAW8QX55-F1
#
_cell.length_a   1.000
_cell.length_b   1.000
_cell.length_c   1.000
_cell.angle_alpha   90.00
_cell.angle_beta   90.00
_cell.angle_gamma   90.00
#
_symmetry.space_group_name_H-M   'P 1'
#
loop_
_entity.id
_entity.type
_entity.pdbx_description
1 polymer ?
#
loop_
_entity_poly.entity_id
_entity_poly.type
_entity_poly.pdbx_seq_one_letter_code
_entity_poly.pdbx_strand_id
1 'polypeptide(L)'
;MKALFWSECSHYWRPALAVSMLFLFGLIYFQYASPSAAISLPYSIIWGLGLIISGAFGAWQFYYHKSHGRWIYLLHRPVGTTHIYLALLGSALFILFIITALPVLIITLYTHLFTEQLVEFRDYIFVVNVYLACAVIYLVFTLTLLAVNKGAILILATLGILSMSHVGTSTLTNILPLLIVIAVLIYLNLRSFKPDLTAPPQQPLEIVLSYFMMSIGLHILLVVFVSVLFNISQLAGIHNDSANGDHFSLFTKASTGSERMNIALNTSLHARAQNLRNQASLANTVRLSLNNFQFPYFNMSPDRSADTVLIDKVRGQEWQFSHQHRVFIGFEKSTGQRIGVLTPQDIKLGTHNHNSELYFEEVPVPVNDSVLMTQTKIYAVNFDYQTISTIYQTEAGESFIGLPKLTHGYISIPTSQRILMFNPTMLQTEELAEPVVSIEYPVNYRQIEDLWLYELADGFAVIFSGNHLFGYEQPGTLVSYQQFYGPAEVLSQRKVLEHAEPTWYRQLEELVSPLTLYFSDVTRYAMNPNTVENSAPLAPLSRFKMISVHIQIIVMQILSFVISLLLSAKLALKGRQRLTWAMLAALFGITVCLAMLIMYFLPNPKRTLKQLEHERHFSLKREH
;
A
#
# COMPACT_ATOMS: atom_id res chain seq x y z
N MET A 1 32.00 24.35 -8.85
CA MET A 1 30.87 23.41 -9.00
C MET A 1 31.04 22.49 -10.21
N LYS A 2 31.09 23.03 -11.45
CA LYS A 2 31.23 22.22 -12.68
C LYS A 2 32.37 21.19 -12.66
N ALA A 3 33.58 21.60 -12.28
CA ALA A 3 34.73 20.70 -12.21
C ALA A 3 34.55 19.56 -11.18
N LEU A 4 33.88 19.82 -10.05
CA LEU A 4 33.60 18.81 -9.03
C LEU A 4 32.56 17.79 -9.52
N PHE A 5 31.47 18.27 -10.15
CA PHE A 5 30.45 17.42 -10.77
C PHE A 5 31.08 16.45 -11.78
N TRP A 6 31.87 16.96 -12.72
CA TRP A 6 32.50 16.14 -13.76
C TRP A 6 33.55 15.18 -13.19
N SER A 7 34.33 15.61 -12.19
CA SER A 7 35.28 14.75 -11.49
C SER A 7 34.58 13.54 -10.86
N GLU A 8 33.45 13.75 -10.18
CA GLU A 8 32.68 12.65 -9.59
C GLU A 8 32.04 11.75 -10.66
N CYS A 9 31.42 12.35 -11.69
CA CYS A 9 30.88 11.56 -12.80
C CYS A 9 31.95 10.67 -13.42
N SER A 10 33.16 11.18 -13.65
CA SER A 10 34.26 10.42 -14.25
C SER A 10 34.69 9.22 -13.42
N HIS A 11 34.55 9.28 -12.09
CA HIS A 11 34.92 8.20 -11.18
C HIS A 11 33.98 6.99 -11.30
N TYR A 12 32.67 7.25 -11.46
CA TYR A 12 31.65 6.20 -11.49
C TYR A 12 31.10 5.88 -12.89
N TRP A 13 31.53 6.61 -13.93
CA TRP A 13 30.98 6.45 -15.28
C TRP A 13 31.11 5.03 -15.84
N ARG A 14 32.30 4.41 -15.71
CA ARG A 14 32.54 3.05 -16.22
C ARG A 14 31.68 1.98 -15.55
N PRO A 15 31.63 1.87 -14.21
CA PRO A 15 30.74 0.91 -13.56
C PRO A 15 29.27 1.23 -13.82
N ALA A 16 28.89 2.52 -13.88
CA ALA A 16 27.53 2.91 -14.21
C ALA A 16 27.10 2.42 -15.60
N LEU A 17 27.96 2.57 -16.62
CA LEU A 17 27.69 2.04 -17.96
C LEU A 17 27.60 0.51 -17.97
N ALA A 18 28.48 -0.19 -17.25
CA ALA A 18 28.43 -1.65 -17.18
C ALA A 18 27.12 -2.16 -16.57
N VAL A 19 26.67 -1.55 -15.46
CA VAL A 19 25.40 -1.88 -14.81
C VAL A 19 24.21 -1.48 -15.69
N SER A 20 24.26 -0.30 -16.30
CA SER A 20 23.23 0.19 -17.24
C SER A 20 23.06 -0.76 -18.43
N MET A 21 24.16 -1.23 -19.02
CA MET A 21 24.15 -2.22 -20.09
C MET A 21 23.58 -3.56 -19.63
N LEU A 22 24.00 -4.07 -18.46
CA LEU A 22 23.46 -5.30 -17.90
C LEU A 22 21.95 -5.19 -17.64
N PHE A 23 21.51 -4.04 -17.12
CA PHE A 23 20.10 -3.76 -16.90
C PHE A 23 19.34 -3.72 -18.22
N LEU A 24 19.87 -3.01 -19.22
CA LEU A 24 19.32 -2.96 -20.57
C LEU A 24 19.21 -4.34 -21.22
N PHE A 25 20.25 -5.19 -21.13
CA PHE A 25 20.20 -6.57 -21.63
C PHE A 25 19.12 -7.38 -20.92
N GLY A 26 18.96 -7.20 -19.61
CA GLY A 26 17.84 -7.80 -18.86
C GLY A 26 16.49 -7.37 -19.41
N LEU A 27 16.30 -6.06 -19.66
CA LEU A 27 15.08 -5.52 -20.25
C LEU A 27 14.79 -6.10 -21.64
N ILE A 28 15.80 -6.15 -22.51
CA ILE A 28 15.68 -6.71 -23.86
C ILE A 28 15.32 -8.20 -23.78
N TYR A 29 15.97 -8.94 -22.88
CA TYR A 29 15.66 -10.36 -22.68
C TYR A 29 14.22 -10.57 -22.22
N PHE A 30 13.73 -9.80 -21.26
CA PHE A 30 12.34 -9.89 -20.81
C PHE A 30 11.36 -9.53 -21.92
N GLN A 31 11.64 -8.47 -22.67
CA GLN A 31 10.85 -8.05 -23.82
C GLN A 31 10.77 -9.15 -24.89
N TYR A 32 11.88 -9.87 -25.13
CA TYR A 32 11.95 -10.94 -26.12
C TYR A 32 11.33 -12.25 -25.63
N ALA A 33 11.57 -12.63 -24.37
CA ALA A 33 11.02 -13.86 -23.77
C ALA A 33 9.50 -13.79 -23.60
N SER A 34 8.95 -12.59 -23.67
CA SER A 34 7.56 -12.30 -23.37
C SER A 34 7.07 -11.10 -24.21
N PRO A 35 7.01 -11.25 -25.54
CA PRO A 35 6.61 -10.17 -26.45
C PRO A 35 5.16 -9.70 -26.23
N SER A 36 4.37 -10.53 -25.54
CA SER A 36 2.99 -10.29 -25.12
C SER A 36 2.79 -10.39 -23.61
N ALA A 37 3.76 -10.88 -22.82
CA ALA A 37 3.48 -11.05 -21.40
C ALA A 37 3.38 -9.68 -20.73
N ALA A 38 2.14 -9.31 -20.41
CA ALA A 38 1.74 -8.77 -19.13
C ALA A 38 2.87 -7.92 -18.51
N ILE A 39 3.15 -6.80 -19.18
CA ILE A 39 4.04 -5.68 -18.84
C ILE A 39 4.45 -5.73 -17.36
N SER A 40 3.50 -5.76 -16.41
CA SER A 40 3.65 -6.02 -14.96
C SER A 40 4.94 -6.63 -14.38
N LEU A 41 5.33 -7.87 -14.73
CA LEU A 41 6.39 -8.60 -14.03
C LEU A 41 7.79 -8.00 -14.26
N PRO A 42 8.18 -7.66 -15.51
CA PRO A 42 9.34 -6.83 -15.78
C PRO A 42 9.38 -5.54 -14.94
N TYR A 43 8.28 -4.79 -14.84
CA TYR A 43 8.27 -3.49 -14.14
C TYR A 43 8.49 -3.62 -12.64
N SER A 44 7.93 -4.64 -12.00
CA SER A 44 8.16 -4.90 -10.57
C SER A 44 9.63 -5.24 -10.27
N ILE A 45 10.26 -6.05 -11.14
CA ILE A 45 11.67 -6.43 -11.02
C ILE A 45 12.58 -5.22 -11.27
N ILE A 46 12.30 -4.44 -12.31
CA ILE A 46 12.98 -3.18 -12.65
C ILE A 46 12.97 -2.24 -11.46
N TRP A 47 11.79 -2.05 -10.87
CA TRP A 47 11.60 -1.20 -9.72
C TRP A 47 12.43 -1.70 -8.53
N GLY A 48 12.27 -2.97 -8.14
CA GLY A 48 13.02 -3.57 -7.03
C GLY A 48 14.55 -3.50 -7.18
N LEU A 49 15.08 -3.87 -8.35
CA LEU A 49 16.51 -3.80 -8.65
C LEU A 49 17.01 -2.35 -8.65
N GLY A 50 16.25 -1.42 -9.25
CA GLY A 50 16.58 0.00 -9.27
C GLY A 50 16.74 0.58 -7.86
N LEU A 51 15.82 0.25 -6.94
CA LEU A 51 15.91 0.68 -5.55
C LEU A 51 17.15 0.11 -4.85
N ILE A 52 17.43 -1.19 -4.99
CA ILE A 52 18.59 -1.84 -4.36
C ILE A 52 19.89 -1.22 -4.86
N ILE A 53 20.04 -1.05 -6.18
CA ILE A 53 21.23 -0.45 -6.79
C ILE A 53 21.41 0.99 -6.32
N SER A 54 20.32 1.77 -6.24
CA SER A 54 20.36 3.17 -5.81
C SER A 54 20.77 3.31 -4.33
N GLY A 55 20.27 2.43 -3.48
CA GLY A 55 20.64 2.38 -2.06
C GLY A 55 22.11 1.98 -1.86
N ALA A 56 22.54 0.93 -2.56
CA ALA A 56 23.93 0.48 -2.55
C ALA A 56 24.88 1.58 -3.06
N PHE A 57 24.51 2.29 -4.12
CA PHE A 57 25.29 3.40 -4.66
C PHE A 57 25.38 4.58 -3.69
N GLY A 58 24.25 4.99 -3.09
CA GLY A 58 24.24 6.05 -2.07
C GLY A 58 25.10 5.71 -0.86
N ALA A 59 25.04 4.45 -0.42
CA ALA A 59 25.89 3.96 0.65
C ALA A 59 27.38 3.98 0.25
N TRP A 60 27.71 3.47 -0.93
CA TRP A 60 29.09 3.37 -1.41
C TRP A 60 29.75 4.75 -1.58
N GLN A 61 29.06 5.69 -2.25
CA GLN A 61 29.60 7.03 -2.51
C GLN A 61 29.96 7.76 -1.21
N PHE A 62 29.05 7.79 -0.23
CA PHE A 62 29.31 8.50 1.01
C PHE A 62 30.20 7.73 1.99
N TYR A 63 30.22 6.40 1.93
CA TYR A 63 31.21 5.61 2.65
C TYR A 63 32.64 5.97 2.21
N TYR A 64 32.86 6.13 0.91
CA TYR A 64 34.15 6.52 0.34
C TYR A 64 34.59 7.93 0.78
N HIS A 65 33.68 8.91 0.72
CA HIS A 65 33.96 10.30 1.11
C HIS A 65 34.13 10.49 2.62
N LYS A 66 33.48 9.67 3.45
CA LYS A 66 33.57 9.76 4.92
C LYS A 66 34.94 9.36 5.49
N SER A 67 35.82 8.75 4.69
CA SER A 67 37.19 8.46 5.13
C SER A 67 37.92 9.74 5.59
N HIS A 68 38.58 9.69 6.76
CA HIS A 68 39.05 10.87 7.50
C HIS A 68 39.82 11.88 6.64
N GLY A 69 40.76 11.42 5.83
CA GLY A 69 41.55 12.31 4.96
C GLY A 69 40.74 12.95 3.84
N ARG A 70 39.78 12.23 3.26
CA ARG A 70 38.99 12.72 2.12
C ARG A 70 37.87 13.66 2.54
N TRP A 71 37.25 13.42 3.70
CA TRP A 71 36.19 14.28 4.22
C TRP A 71 36.72 15.69 4.51
N ILE A 72 37.88 15.77 5.18
CA ILE A 72 38.55 17.03 5.49
C ILE A 72 38.96 17.74 4.19
N TYR A 73 39.60 17.03 3.26
CA TYR A 73 39.98 17.59 1.96
C TYR A 73 38.78 18.12 1.16
N LEU A 74 37.67 17.39 1.18
CA LEU A 74 36.43 17.77 0.49
C LEU A 74 35.88 19.08 1.06
N LEU A 75 35.84 19.23 2.39
CA LEU A 75 35.31 20.41 3.07
C LEU A 75 36.24 21.64 2.99
N HIS A 76 37.55 21.46 2.81
CA HIS A 76 38.50 22.57 2.65
C HIS A 76 38.59 23.15 1.24
N ARG A 77 37.84 22.62 0.28
CA ARG A 77 37.79 23.23 -1.07
C ARG A 77 37.28 24.68 -0.98
N PRO A 78 37.76 25.61 -1.84
CA PRO A 78 37.37 27.02 -1.83
C PRO A 78 35.97 27.24 -2.45
N VAL A 79 34.98 26.49 -1.96
CA VAL A 79 33.59 26.47 -2.44
C VAL A 79 32.69 26.22 -1.23
N GLY A 80 31.55 26.87 -1.14
CA GLY A 80 30.60 26.65 -0.03
C GLY A 80 30.15 25.19 0.06
N THR A 81 29.96 24.68 1.29
CA THR A 81 29.56 23.29 1.57
C THR A 81 28.29 22.87 0.84
N THR A 82 27.30 23.77 0.74
CA THR A 82 26.06 23.57 -0.02
C THR A 82 26.34 23.27 -1.49
N HIS A 83 27.28 23.99 -2.10
CA HIS A 83 27.62 23.85 -3.52
C HIS A 83 28.44 22.57 -3.77
N ILE A 84 29.23 22.15 -2.78
CA ILE A 84 29.93 20.87 -2.81
C ILE A 84 28.91 19.73 -2.78
N TYR A 85 28.01 19.72 -1.80
CA TYR A 85 26.98 18.68 -1.70
C TYR A 85 26.09 18.63 -2.94
N LEU A 86 25.59 19.78 -3.42
CA LEU A 86 24.77 19.82 -4.64
C LEU A 86 25.51 19.31 -5.88
N ALA A 87 26.83 19.50 -5.97
CA ALA A 87 27.62 18.92 -7.05
C ALA A 87 27.72 17.39 -6.94
N LEU A 88 27.91 16.85 -5.72
CA LEU A 88 27.93 15.40 -5.46
C LEU A 88 26.56 14.75 -5.71
N LEU A 89 25.50 15.42 -5.25
CA LEU A 89 24.13 14.99 -5.47
C LEU A 89 23.79 15.03 -6.96
N GLY A 90 24.13 16.12 -7.65
CA GLY A 90 23.90 16.25 -9.08
C GLY A 90 24.61 15.16 -9.89
N SER A 91 25.87 14.86 -9.58
CA SER A 91 26.60 13.79 -10.27
C SER A 91 25.99 12.42 -9.98
N ALA A 92 25.59 12.16 -8.73
CA ALA A 92 24.93 10.94 -8.35
C ALA A 92 23.57 10.75 -9.04
N LEU A 93 22.73 11.79 -9.05
CA LEU A 93 21.43 11.78 -9.73
C LEU A 93 21.58 11.56 -11.25
N PHE A 94 22.65 12.10 -11.86
CA PHE A 94 22.97 11.86 -13.26
C PHE A 94 23.41 10.41 -13.51
N ILE A 95 24.26 9.85 -12.65
CA ILE A 95 24.68 8.44 -12.71
C ILE A 95 23.48 7.51 -12.53
N LEU A 96 22.60 7.80 -11.56
CA LEU A 96 21.37 7.03 -11.33
C LEU A 96 20.43 7.10 -12.53
N PHE A 97 20.32 8.26 -13.18
CA PHE A 97 19.55 8.39 -14.43
C PHE A 97 20.08 7.44 -15.49
N ILE A 98 21.40 7.37 -15.68
CA ILE A 98 22.03 6.46 -16.66
C ILE A 98 21.82 4.99 -16.30
N ILE A 99 21.86 4.64 -15.02
CA ILE A 99 21.75 3.24 -14.58
C ILE A 99 20.30 2.74 -14.64
N THR A 100 19.33 3.58 -14.28
CA THR A 100 17.94 3.15 -14.03
C THR A 100 16.97 3.71 -15.06
N ALA A 101 16.85 5.03 -15.17
CA ALA A 101 15.84 5.69 -16.00
C ALA A 101 16.14 5.55 -17.49
N LEU A 102 17.40 5.72 -17.90
CA LEU A 102 17.82 5.71 -19.29
C LEU A 102 17.59 4.35 -19.97
N PRO A 103 17.92 3.18 -19.39
CA PRO A 103 17.64 1.89 -20.01
C PRO A 103 16.15 1.65 -20.20
N VAL A 104 15.33 2.01 -19.22
CA VAL A 104 13.87 1.89 -19.31
C VAL A 104 13.35 2.84 -20.41
N LEU A 105 13.81 4.09 -20.43
CA LEU A 105 13.45 5.05 -21.47
C LEU A 105 13.84 4.57 -22.88
N ILE A 106 15.02 3.96 -23.04
CA ILE A 106 15.48 3.39 -24.31
C ILE A 106 14.53 2.27 -24.75
N ILE A 107 14.13 1.38 -23.84
CA ILE A 107 13.19 0.29 -24.17
C ILE A 107 11.79 0.81 -24.46
N THR A 108 11.29 1.76 -23.69
CA THR A 108 9.98 2.38 -23.93
C THR A 108 9.97 3.15 -25.25
N LEU A 109 11.05 3.85 -25.59
CA LEU A 109 11.18 4.53 -26.88
C LEU A 109 11.35 3.54 -28.03
N TYR A 110 12.12 2.47 -27.83
CA TYR A 110 12.31 1.43 -28.83
C TYR A 110 10.99 0.73 -29.15
N THR A 111 10.23 0.35 -28.13
CA THR A 111 8.90 -0.24 -28.29
C THR A 111 7.95 0.74 -28.98
N HIS A 112 7.90 2.01 -28.56
CA HIS A 112 7.08 3.01 -29.22
C HIS A 112 7.40 3.18 -30.73
N LEU A 113 8.69 3.23 -31.10
CA LEU A 113 9.10 3.57 -32.46
C LEU A 113 9.20 2.37 -33.40
N PHE A 114 9.51 1.18 -32.89
CA PHE A 114 9.86 0.02 -33.71
C PHE A 114 8.93 -1.18 -33.48
N THR A 115 8.01 -1.13 -32.53
CA THR A 115 7.01 -2.17 -32.32
C THR A 115 5.60 -1.58 -32.42
N GLU A 116 4.62 -2.44 -32.72
CA GLU A 116 3.21 -2.06 -32.74
C GLU A 116 2.59 -2.06 -31.33
N GLN A 117 3.38 -2.34 -30.29
CA GLN A 117 2.87 -2.46 -28.93
C GLN A 117 2.30 -1.14 -28.42
N LEU A 118 1.32 -1.25 -27.53
CA LEU A 118 0.71 -0.10 -26.89
C LEU A 118 1.67 0.56 -25.89
N VAL A 119 2.27 1.68 -26.31
CA VAL A 119 3.04 2.58 -25.43
C VAL A 119 2.28 3.90 -25.31
N GLU A 120 1.97 4.28 -24.08
CA GLU A 120 1.20 5.48 -23.76
C GLU A 120 2.01 6.46 -22.92
N PHE A 121 1.48 7.67 -22.72
CA PHE A 121 2.14 8.69 -21.90
C PHE A 121 2.47 8.21 -20.47
N ARG A 122 1.63 7.33 -19.91
CA ARG A 122 1.84 6.75 -18.58
C ARG A 122 3.11 5.90 -18.46
N ASP A 123 3.59 5.29 -19.55
CA ASP A 123 4.83 4.52 -19.58
C ASP A 123 6.04 5.43 -19.39
N TYR A 124 6.01 6.62 -19.99
CA TYR A 124 7.05 7.64 -19.78
C TYR A 124 7.00 8.23 -18.36
N ILE A 125 5.80 8.48 -17.83
CA ILE A 125 5.64 8.93 -16.43
C ILE A 125 6.19 7.84 -15.47
N PHE A 126 5.98 6.56 -15.78
CA PHE A 126 6.53 5.48 -14.98
C PHE A 126 8.06 5.54 -14.88
N VAL A 127 8.77 5.83 -15.98
CA VAL A 127 10.24 6.04 -15.96
C VAL A 127 10.61 7.14 -14.96
N VAL A 128 9.88 8.25 -14.97
CA VAL A 128 10.09 9.35 -14.03
C VAL A 128 9.83 8.90 -12.60
N ASN A 129 8.77 8.13 -12.34
CA ASN A 129 8.48 7.59 -11.01
C ASN A 129 9.58 6.66 -10.49
N VAL A 130 10.08 5.74 -11.32
CA VAL A 130 11.21 4.86 -10.93
C VAL A 130 12.43 5.70 -10.58
N TYR A 131 12.74 6.69 -11.41
CA TYR A 131 13.87 7.57 -11.18
C TYR A 131 13.75 8.35 -9.87
N LEU A 132 12.59 8.92 -9.59
CA LEU A 132 12.32 9.64 -8.34
C LEU A 132 12.39 8.70 -7.13
N ALA A 133 11.82 7.50 -7.22
CA ALA A 133 11.91 6.51 -6.14
C ALA A 133 13.38 6.09 -5.86
N CYS A 134 14.16 5.87 -6.92
CA CYS A 134 15.61 5.64 -6.84
C CYS A 134 16.35 6.81 -6.17
N ALA A 135 16.01 8.05 -6.53
CA ALA A 135 16.57 9.25 -5.91
C ALA A 135 16.22 9.33 -4.41
N VAL A 136 15.00 8.99 -4.00
CA VAL A 136 14.62 8.92 -2.58
C VAL A 136 15.47 7.89 -1.86
N ILE A 137 15.58 6.67 -2.37
CA ILE A 137 16.37 5.61 -1.73
C ILE A 137 17.83 6.06 -1.59
N TYR A 138 18.42 6.58 -2.67
CA TYR A 138 19.77 7.13 -2.63
C TYR A 138 19.90 8.16 -1.50
N LEU A 139 19.01 9.16 -1.44
CA LEU A 139 19.02 10.22 -0.42
C LEU A 139 18.83 9.71 1.01
N VAL A 140 18.05 8.63 1.21
CA VAL A 140 17.89 7.98 2.52
C VAL A 140 19.19 7.32 2.95
N PHE A 141 19.87 6.61 2.06
CA PHE A 141 21.15 5.98 2.36
C PHE A 141 22.27 7.00 2.58
N THR A 142 22.32 8.08 1.79
CA THR A 142 23.26 9.18 2.04
C THR A 142 23.00 9.84 3.39
N LEU A 143 21.72 10.08 3.72
CA LEU A 143 21.33 10.65 5.02
C LEU A 143 21.73 9.72 6.16
N THR A 144 21.53 8.42 6.02
CA THR A 144 21.88 7.43 7.05
C THR A 144 23.38 7.38 7.33
N LEU A 145 24.23 7.66 6.34
CA LEU A 145 25.69 7.71 6.51
C LEU A 145 26.19 9.06 7.04
N LEU A 146 25.55 10.16 6.65
CA LEU A 146 25.88 11.51 7.07
C LEU A 146 25.32 11.87 8.45
N ALA A 147 24.13 11.38 8.77
CA ALA A 147 23.48 11.65 10.05
C ALA A 147 24.23 10.96 11.18
N VAL A 148 24.20 11.61 12.34
CA VAL A 148 24.73 11.08 13.60
C VAL A 148 24.02 9.77 13.97
N ASN A 149 22.72 9.70 13.70
CA ASN A 149 21.89 8.55 13.97
C ASN A 149 21.67 7.72 12.71
N LYS A 150 21.76 6.40 12.85
CA LYS A 150 21.41 5.45 11.78
C LYS A 150 19.90 5.25 11.64
N GLY A 151 19.10 5.91 12.49
CA GLY A 151 17.64 5.85 12.49
C GLY A 151 17.00 6.41 11.22
N ALA A 152 17.74 7.20 10.43
CA ALA A 152 17.31 7.66 9.12
C ALA A 152 16.91 6.51 8.17
N ILE A 153 17.38 5.27 8.39
CA ILE A 153 16.93 4.11 7.60
C ILE A 153 15.43 3.81 7.78
N LEU A 154 14.82 4.24 8.88
CA LEU A 154 13.38 4.07 9.13
C LEU A 154 12.52 4.88 8.16
N ILE A 155 13.10 5.84 7.44
CA ILE A 155 12.43 6.59 6.36
C ILE A 155 12.02 5.65 5.21
N LEU A 156 12.70 4.50 5.04
CA LEU A 156 12.30 3.48 4.06
C LEU A 156 10.88 2.95 4.31
N ALA A 157 10.39 2.96 5.55
CA ALA A 157 9.02 2.56 5.84
C ALA A 157 7.99 3.53 5.23
N THR A 158 8.29 4.83 5.22
CA THR A 158 7.46 5.85 4.56
C THR A 158 7.36 5.57 3.06
N LEU A 159 8.48 5.22 2.42
CA LEU A 159 8.48 4.76 1.03
C LEU A 159 7.66 3.48 0.83
N GLY A 160 7.75 2.53 1.76
CA GLY A 160 6.93 1.32 1.76
C GLY A 160 5.44 1.65 1.70
N ILE A 161 4.96 2.57 2.55
CA ILE A 161 3.55 3.01 2.52
C ILE A 161 3.19 3.65 1.18
N LEU A 162 4.03 4.56 0.67
CA LEU A 162 3.80 5.21 -0.63
C LEU A 162 3.75 4.21 -1.79
N SER A 163 4.47 3.09 -1.67
CA SER A 163 4.52 2.05 -2.70
C SER A 163 3.36 1.07 -2.57
N MET A 164 2.94 0.74 -1.34
CA MET A 164 1.74 -0.09 -1.11
C MET A 164 0.45 0.64 -1.48
N SER A 165 0.43 1.98 -1.43
CA SER A 165 -0.68 2.77 -1.96
C SER A 165 -0.78 2.75 -3.49
N HIS A 166 0.16 2.16 -4.23
CA HIS A 166 0.07 2.08 -5.69
C HIS A 166 -1.07 1.20 -6.22
N VAL A 167 -1.74 0.43 -5.36
CA VAL A 167 -2.95 -0.30 -5.77
C VAL A 167 -4.01 0.72 -6.17
N GLY A 168 -4.32 0.80 -7.47
CA GLY A 168 -5.39 1.64 -8.03
C GLY A 168 -5.09 3.15 -8.14
N THR A 169 -3.84 3.61 -8.01
CA THR A 169 -3.53 5.05 -8.19
C THR A 169 -3.08 5.39 -9.59
N SER A 170 -3.39 6.60 -10.06
CA SER A 170 -2.80 7.11 -11.29
C SER A 170 -1.28 7.26 -11.14
N THR A 171 -0.52 7.02 -12.19
CA THR A 171 0.95 7.18 -12.18
C THR A 171 1.35 8.61 -11.81
N LEU A 172 0.53 9.59 -12.19
CA LEU A 172 0.77 11.02 -11.95
C LEU A 172 0.60 11.40 -10.47
N THR A 173 -0.41 10.86 -9.78
CA THR A 173 -0.67 11.18 -8.36
C THR A 173 0.47 10.76 -7.45
N ASN A 174 1.31 9.81 -7.87
CA ASN A 174 2.47 9.34 -7.12
C ASN A 174 3.69 10.27 -7.21
N ILE A 175 3.78 11.14 -8.22
CA ILE A 175 4.94 12.03 -8.40
C ILE A 175 5.01 13.08 -7.29
N LEU A 176 3.89 13.74 -6.98
CA LEU A 176 3.88 14.86 -6.04
C LEU A 176 4.36 14.47 -4.63
N PRO A 177 3.87 13.36 -4.01
CA PRO A 177 4.40 12.86 -2.75
C PRO A 177 5.90 12.57 -2.80
N LEU A 178 6.39 11.94 -3.88
CA LEU A 178 7.82 11.66 -4.05
C LEU A 178 8.65 12.94 -4.14
N LEU A 179 8.20 13.97 -4.87
CA LEU A 179 8.88 15.26 -4.95
C LEU A 179 8.96 15.95 -3.58
N ILE A 180 7.89 15.90 -2.79
CA ILE A 180 7.88 16.43 -1.42
C ILE A 180 8.91 15.70 -0.55
N VAL A 181 8.93 14.37 -0.60
CA VAL A 181 9.91 13.56 0.15
C VAL A 181 11.34 13.87 -0.30
N ILE A 182 11.60 13.99 -1.60
CA ILE A 182 12.91 14.38 -2.15
C ILE A 182 13.31 15.76 -1.63
N ALA A 183 12.43 16.75 -1.68
CA ALA A 183 12.72 18.11 -1.21
C ALA A 183 13.12 18.13 0.28
N VAL A 184 12.37 17.40 1.11
CA VAL A 184 12.69 17.24 2.53
C VAL A 184 14.03 16.52 2.74
N LEU A 185 14.28 15.43 2.01
CA LEU A 185 15.53 14.68 2.14
C LEU A 185 16.74 15.46 1.65
N ILE A 186 16.63 16.25 0.58
CA ILE A 186 17.70 17.16 0.12
C ILE A 186 17.98 18.17 1.23
N TYR A 187 16.95 18.79 1.82
CA TYR A 187 17.12 19.71 2.94
C TYR A 187 17.84 19.05 4.12
N LEU A 188 17.40 17.86 4.56
CA LEU A 188 17.99 17.13 5.68
C LEU A 188 19.43 16.69 5.40
N ASN A 189 19.74 16.23 4.19
CA ASN A 189 21.09 15.89 3.79
C ASN A 189 22.01 17.12 3.76
N LEU A 190 21.54 18.26 3.22
CA LEU A 190 22.28 19.52 3.23
C LEU A 190 22.65 19.98 4.64
N ARG A 191 21.73 19.81 5.60
CA ARG A 191 21.98 20.12 7.02
C ARG A 191 22.88 19.12 7.71
N SER A 192 22.88 17.86 7.24
CA SER A 192 23.76 16.81 7.75
C SER A 192 25.17 16.86 7.14
N PHE A 193 25.34 17.51 5.99
CA PHE A 193 26.62 17.70 5.33
C PHE A 193 27.44 18.83 5.99
N LYS A 194 28.06 18.52 7.12
CA LYS A 194 28.82 19.46 7.96
C LYS A 194 30.14 18.86 8.49
N PRO A 195 31.10 19.69 8.93
CA PRO A 195 32.39 19.21 9.42
C PRO A 195 32.29 18.18 10.55
N ASP A 196 31.44 18.46 11.55
CA ASP A 196 31.19 17.53 12.66
C ASP A 196 29.96 16.66 12.38
N LEU A 197 30.20 15.45 11.85
CA LEU A 197 29.18 14.44 11.62
C LEU A 197 28.61 13.82 12.91
N THR A 198 29.11 14.21 14.09
CA THR A 198 28.60 13.74 15.40
C THR A 198 27.65 14.74 16.06
N ALA A 199 27.52 15.95 15.52
CA ALA A 199 26.65 16.97 16.08
C ALA A 199 25.18 16.70 15.74
N PRO A 200 24.27 16.60 16.73
CA PRO A 200 22.85 16.36 16.47
C PRO A 200 22.19 17.55 15.72
N PRO A 201 20.97 17.36 15.17
CA PRO A 201 20.20 18.45 14.56
C PRO A 201 19.93 19.54 15.58
N GLN A 202 20.10 20.81 15.20
CA GLN A 202 19.96 21.92 16.15
C GLN A 202 18.75 22.79 15.86
N GLN A 203 18.30 22.85 14.62
CA GLN A 203 17.21 23.73 14.23
C GLN A 203 15.85 23.04 14.46
N PRO A 204 14.81 23.75 14.95
CA PRO A 204 13.47 23.18 15.10
C PRO A 204 12.94 22.51 13.84
N LEU A 205 13.14 23.12 12.67
CA LEU A 205 12.68 22.57 11.40
C LEU A 205 13.40 21.25 11.04
N GLU A 206 14.71 21.15 11.29
CA GLU A 206 15.48 19.91 11.11
C GLU A 206 14.93 18.78 11.98
N ILE A 207 14.60 19.11 13.24
CA ILE A 207 14.03 18.16 14.20
C ILE A 207 12.66 17.67 13.72
N VAL A 208 11.76 18.59 13.36
CA VAL A 208 10.40 18.26 12.90
C VAL A 208 10.44 17.40 11.65
N LEU A 209 11.21 17.79 10.63
CA LEU A 209 11.28 17.05 9.37
C LEU A 209 11.95 15.67 9.55
N SER A 210 13.01 15.59 10.34
CA SER A 210 13.67 14.30 10.62
C SER A 210 12.74 13.35 11.37
N TYR A 211 12.02 13.86 12.38
CA TYR A 211 11.04 13.07 13.11
C TYR A 211 9.91 12.61 12.20
N PHE A 212 9.30 13.53 11.45
CA PHE A 212 8.17 13.22 10.58
C PHE A 212 8.51 12.08 9.61
N MET A 213 9.68 12.14 8.97
CA MET A 213 10.14 11.11 8.04
C MET A 213 10.42 9.76 8.70
N MET A 214 10.84 9.74 9.96
CA MET A 214 11.06 8.51 10.74
C MET A 214 9.80 7.98 11.42
N SER A 215 8.77 8.81 11.61
CA SER A 215 7.62 8.53 12.48
C SER A 215 6.85 7.28 12.07
N ILE A 216 6.64 7.09 10.77
CA ILE A 216 5.98 5.91 10.20
C ILE A 216 6.78 4.64 10.50
N GLY A 217 8.09 4.65 10.26
CA GLY A 217 8.94 3.49 10.53
C GLY A 217 9.04 3.15 12.01
N LEU A 218 9.08 4.17 12.88
CA LEU A 218 9.05 3.97 14.33
C LEU A 218 7.70 3.43 14.80
N HIS A 219 6.61 3.91 14.23
CA HIS A 219 5.26 3.43 14.52
C HIS A 219 5.12 1.96 14.15
N ILE A 220 5.45 1.58 12.90
CA ILE A 220 5.41 0.18 12.45
C ILE A 220 6.32 -0.70 13.31
N LEU A 221 7.56 -0.28 13.56
CA LEU A 221 8.50 -1.06 14.36
C LEU A 221 7.97 -1.28 15.77
N LEU A 222 7.38 -0.27 16.41
CA LEU A 222 6.87 -0.38 17.77
C LEU A 222 5.62 -1.26 17.83
N VAL A 223 4.69 -1.09 16.88
CA VAL A 223 3.49 -1.94 16.77
C VAL A 223 3.91 -3.40 16.58
N VAL A 224 4.75 -3.69 15.57
CA VAL A 224 5.24 -5.05 15.31
C VAL A 224 6.00 -5.61 16.51
N PHE A 225 6.86 -4.81 17.16
CA PHE A 225 7.61 -5.26 18.33
C PHE A 225 6.69 -5.66 19.49
N VAL A 226 5.71 -4.81 19.84
CA VAL A 226 4.75 -5.11 20.91
C VAL A 226 3.85 -6.27 20.53
N SER A 227 3.40 -6.36 19.28
CA SER A 227 2.63 -7.51 18.76
C SER A 227 3.42 -8.81 18.87
N VAL A 228 4.70 -8.83 18.50
CA VAL A 228 5.54 -10.02 18.64
C VAL A 228 5.69 -10.41 20.11
N LEU A 229 5.97 -9.45 21.01
CA LEU A 229 6.06 -9.73 22.44
C LEU A 229 4.75 -10.28 23.03
N PHE A 230 3.62 -9.71 22.61
CA PHE A 230 2.30 -10.15 23.03
C PHE A 230 2.03 -11.58 22.55
N ASN A 231 2.29 -11.89 21.27
CA ASN A 231 2.15 -13.24 20.72
C ASN A 231 3.09 -14.25 21.40
N ILE A 232 4.34 -13.88 21.70
CA ILE A 232 5.25 -14.73 22.50
C ILE A 232 4.66 -15.01 23.89
N SER A 233 4.06 -14.00 24.53
CA SER A 233 3.43 -14.16 25.85
C SER A 233 2.20 -15.09 25.80
N GLN A 234 1.45 -15.08 24.70
CA GLN A 234 0.35 -16.02 24.47
C GLN A 234 0.88 -17.45 24.30
N LEU A 235 1.92 -17.64 23.49
CA LEU A 235 2.58 -18.94 23.29
C LEU A 235 3.18 -19.48 24.59
N ALA A 236 3.67 -18.61 25.47
CA ALA A 236 4.17 -18.97 26.79
C ALA A 236 3.07 -19.26 27.82
N GLY A 237 1.79 -19.16 27.44
CA GLY A 237 0.64 -19.41 28.31
C GLY A 237 0.40 -18.33 29.38
N ILE A 238 1.08 -17.17 29.29
CA ILE A 238 0.91 -16.04 30.22
C ILE A 238 -0.42 -15.35 29.96
N HIS A 239 -0.82 -15.25 28.68
CA HIS A 239 -2.13 -14.79 28.24
C HIS A 239 -2.86 -15.98 27.61
N ASN A 240 -3.70 -16.64 28.41
CA ASN A 240 -4.46 -17.78 27.93
C ASN A 240 -5.74 -17.29 27.24
N ASP A 241 -5.65 -17.00 25.93
CA ASP A 241 -6.82 -16.73 25.07
C ASP A 241 -7.74 -17.96 24.94
N SER A 242 -7.31 -19.12 25.44
CA SER A 242 -8.13 -20.30 25.57
C SER A 242 -8.67 -20.41 26.99
N ALA A 243 -9.99 -20.21 27.17
CA ALA A 243 -10.79 -21.31 27.73
C ALA A 243 -12.30 -21.01 27.86
N ASN A 244 -12.78 -19.83 28.26
CA ASN A 244 -14.14 -19.78 28.86
C ASN A 244 -15.09 -18.63 28.42
N GLY A 245 -14.79 -17.86 27.35
CA GLY A 245 -15.63 -16.73 26.91
C GLY A 245 -16.19 -16.86 25.49
N ASP A 246 -17.32 -16.18 25.23
CA ASP A 246 -17.94 -16.09 23.89
C ASP A 246 -17.16 -15.12 22.99
N HIS A 247 -16.04 -15.55 22.41
CA HIS A 247 -15.16 -14.70 21.62
C HIS A 247 -15.42 -14.79 20.10
N PHE A 248 -15.17 -13.69 19.38
CA PHE A 248 -15.25 -13.67 17.92
C PHE A 248 -14.12 -14.51 17.29
N SER A 249 -12.99 -14.65 17.99
CA SER A 249 -11.87 -15.49 17.57
C SER A 249 -12.24 -16.97 17.42
N LEU A 250 -13.27 -17.47 18.12
CA LEU A 250 -13.81 -18.82 17.91
C LEU A 250 -14.35 -18.97 16.49
N PHE A 251 -15.07 -17.95 15.99
CA PHE A 251 -15.57 -17.95 14.62
C PHE A 251 -14.42 -17.85 13.61
N THR A 252 -13.41 -17.01 13.86
CA THR A 252 -12.30 -16.85 12.90
C THR A 252 -11.42 -18.09 12.83
N LYS A 253 -11.21 -18.80 13.96
CA LYS A 253 -10.43 -20.05 14.06
C LYS A 253 -11.19 -21.28 13.55
N ALA A 254 -12.50 -21.21 13.38
CA ALA A 254 -13.29 -22.32 12.85
C ALA A 254 -12.79 -22.76 11.47
N SER A 255 -12.52 -24.05 11.34
CA SER A 255 -11.81 -24.63 10.19
C SER A 255 -12.76 -24.96 9.03
N THR A 256 -14.03 -25.22 9.33
CA THR A 256 -15.04 -25.63 8.35
C THR A 256 -16.22 -24.65 8.32
N GLY A 257 -16.94 -24.61 7.19
CA GLY A 257 -18.17 -23.82 7.10
C GLY A 257 -19.25 -24.30 8.08
N SER A 258 -19.40 -25.61 8.26
CA SER A 258 -20.39 -26.16 9.20
C SER A 258 -20.11 -25.74 10.65
N GLU A 259 -18.84 -25.73 11.07
CA GLU A 259 -18.42 -25.21 12.38
C GLU A 259 -18.76 -23.73 12.52
N ARG A 260 -18.51 -22.92 11.48
CA ARG A 260 -18.88 -21.49 11.44
C ARG A 260 -20.39 -21.27 11.57
N MET A 261 -21.20 -22.06 10.86
CA MET A 261 -22.66 -22.00 10.97
C MET A 261 -23.14 -22.38 12.37
N ASN A 262 -22.57 -23.43 12.96
CA ASN A 262 -22.89 -23.85 14.32
C ASN A 262 -22.59 -22.74 15.35
N ILE A 263 -21.42 -22.11 15.25
CA ILE A 263 -21.03 -20.99 16.11
C ILE A 263 -21.96 -19.79 15.90
N ALA A 264 -22.26 -19.42 14.65
CA ALA A 264 -23.09 -18.25 14.33
C ALA A 264 -24.56 -18.42 14.75
N LEU A 265 -25.07 -19.65 14.70
CA LEU A 265 -26.45 -19.98 15.10
C LEU A 265 -26.57 -20.42 16.57
N ASN A 266 -25.48 -20.59 17.33
CA ASN A 266 -25.50 -21.28 18.64
C ASN A 266 -26.59 -20.73 19.58
N THR A 267 -26.73 -19.41 19.64
CA THR A 267 -27.69 -18.69 20.50
C THR A 267 -29.02 -18.35 19.82
N SER A 268 -29.23 -18.76 18.56
CA SER A 268 -30.48 -18.50 17.84
C SER A 268 -31.62 -19.36 18.39
N LEU A 269 -32.73 -18.70 18.73
CA LEU A 269 -34.00 -19.33 19.11
C LEU A 269 -34.92 -19.58 17.89
N HIS A 270 -34.44 -19.28 16.69
CA HIS A 270 -35.26 -19.40 15.48
C HIS A 270 -35.58 -20.87 15.19
N ALA A 271 -36.83 -21.19 14.87
CA ALA A 271 -37.28 -22.57 14.64
C ALA A 271 -36.48 -23.29 13.54
N ARG A 272 -35.94 -22.54 12.57
CA ARG A 272 -35.13 -23.08 11.46
C ARG A 272 -33.65 -23.30 11.81
N ALA A 273 -33.16 -22.78 12.93
CA ALA A 273 -31.73 -22.78 13.24
C ALA A 273 -31.15 -24.20 13.32
N GLN A 274 -31.84 -25.13 13.97
CA GLN A 274 -31.38 -26.51 14.08
C GLN A 274 -31.32 -27.23 12.72
N ASN A 275 -32.32 -27.00 11.87
CA ASN A 275 -32.35 -27.56 10.51
C ASN A 275 -31.17 -27.02 9.68
N LEU A 276 -30.91 -25.71 9.75
CA LEU A 276 -29.82 -25.09 9.02
C LEU A 276 -28.44 -25.55 9.47
N ARG A 277 -28.24 -25.78 10.77
CA ARG A 277 -27.00 -26.40 11.27
C ARG A 277 -26.77 -27.78 10.64
N ASN A 278 -27.82 -28.59 10.53
CA ASN A 278 -27.73 -29.90 9.90
C ASN A 278 -27.47 -29.79 8.39
N GLN A 279 -28.20 -28.93 7.68
CA GLN A 279 -28.00 -28.74 6.24
C GLN A 279 -26.64 -28.14 5.91
N ALA A 280 -26.12 -27.21 6.72
CA ALA A 280 -24.81 -26.60 6.53
C ALA A 280 -23.65 -27.60 6.63
N SER A 281 -23.85 -28.76 7.27
CA SER A 281 -22.86 -29.84 7.27
C SER A 281 -22.75 -30.59 5.95
N LEU A 282 -23.79 -30.51 5.12
CA LEU A 282 -23.88 -31.13 3.80
C LEU A 282 -23.75 -30.10 2.67
N ALA A 283 -23.92 -28.82 2.98
CA ALA A 283 -23.93 -27.73 2.02
C ALA A 283 -22.54 -27.44 1.46
N ASN A 284 -22.51 -27.04 0.19
CA ASN A 284 -21.34 -26.41 -0.39
C ASN A 284 -21.18 -25.01 0.20
N THR A 285 -19.94 -24.67 0.59
CA THR A 285 -19.64 -23.39 1.22
C THR A 285 -18.64 -22.60 0.40
N VAL A 286 -18.91 -21.31 0.22
CA VAL A 286 -18.03 -20.40 -0.52
C VAL A 286 -17.75 -19.16 0.31
N ARG A 287 -16.45 -18.83 0.43
CA ARG A 287 -16.00 -17.60 1.06
C ARG A 287 -15.88 -16.47 0.03
N LEU A 288 -16.64 -15.41 0.25
CA LEU A 288 -16.53 -14.15 -0.48
C LEU A 288 -15.81 -13.15 0.44
N SER A 289 -14.68 -12.63 -0.04
CA SER A 289 -13.96 -11.54 0.63
C SER A 289 -14.35 -10.25 -0.08
N LEU A 290 -14.84 -9.28 0.69
CA LEU A 290 -15.31 -8.01 0.16
C LEU A 290 -14.19 -6.95 0.07
N ASN A 291 -13.04 -7.18 0.73
CA ASN A 291 -12.02 -6.14 0.95
C ASN A 291 -10.80 -6.21 0.02
N ASN A 292 -10.77 -7.14 -0.95
CA ASN A 292 -9.51 -7.51 -1.61
C ASN A 292 -9.38 -7.10 -3.08
N PHE A 293 -10.48 -6.73 -3.75
CA PHE A 293 -10.44 -6.41 -5.17
C PHE A 293 -10.72 -4.94 -5.42
N GLN A 294 -9.95 -4.34 -6.33
CA GLN A 294 -10.12 -2.95 -6.74
C GLN A 294 -10.12 -2.89 -8.24
N PHE A 295 -11.16 -2.27 -8.78
CA PHE A 295 -11.23 -2.01 -10.21
C PHE A 295 -10.13 -1.02 -10.61
N PRO A 296 -9.50 -1.22 -11.77
CA PRO A 296 -8.52 -0.31 -12.31
C PRO A 296 -9.16 1.04 -12.69
N TYR A 297 -8.33 2.08 -12.72
CA TYR A 297 -8.73 3.45 -13.11
C TYR A 297 -7.93 3.90 -14.33
N PHE A 298 -8.40 4.97 -14.97
CA PHE A 298 -7.65 5.58 -16.06
C PHE A 298 -6.27 6.04 -15.61
N ASN A 299 -5.29 5.88 -16.51
CA ASN A 299 -3.89 6.22 -16.26
C ASN A 299 -3.27 5.51 -15.04
N MET A 300 -3.76 4.32 -14.69
CA MET A 300 -3.09 3.49 -13.70
C MET A 300 -1.69 3.10 -14.15
N SER A 301 -0.84 2.77 -13.17
CA SER A 301 0.55 2.45 -13.40
C SER A 301 0.73 1.25 -14.35
N PRO A 302 1.69 1.30 -15.32
CA PRO A 302 1.89 0.25 -16.30
C PRO A 302 2.17 -1.15 -15.72
N ASP A 303 2.74 -1.22 -14.52
CA ASP A 303 2.99 -2.48 -13.80
C ASP A 303 1.70 -3.24 -13.45
N ARG A 304 0.53 -2.63 -13.63
CA ARG A 304 -0.80 -3.25 -13.46
C ARG A 304 -1.54 -3.50 -14.77
N SER A 305 -0.91 -3.24 -15.92
CA SER A 305 -1.59 -3.41 -17.22
C SER A 305 -2.04 -4.85 -17.47
N ALA A 306 -1.40 -5.84 -16.84
CA ALA A 306 -1.78 -7.25 -16.91
C ALA A 306 -3.23 -7.49 -16.43
N ASP A 307 -3.70 -6.68 -15.48
CA ASP A 307 -5.06 -6.76 -14.94
C ASP A 307 -6.11 -6.29 -15.98
N THR A 308 -5.68 -5.81 -17.16
CA THR A 308 -6.52 -5.28 -18.25
C THR A 308 -6.19 -5.90 -19.62
N VAL A 309 -5.72 -7.16 -19.62
CA VAL A 309 -5.39 -7.90 -20.85
C VAL A 309 -6.37 -9.05 -21.05
N LEU A 310 -7.19 -8.97 -22.10
CA LEU A 310 -8.10 -10.03 -22.51
C LEU A 310 -7.40 -10.94 -23.54
N ILE A 311 -7.37 -12.26 -23.31
CA ILE A 311 -6.66 -13.21 -24.16
C ILE A 311 -7.66 -14.12 -24.87
N ASP A 312 -7.76 -14.03 -26.20
CA ASP A 312 -8.42 -15.05 -27.01
C ASP A 312 -7.43 -16.19 -27.27
N LYS A 313 -7.54 -17.24 -26.45
CA LYS A 313 -6.68 -18.43 -26.55
C LYS A 313 -6.91 -19.22 -27.84
N VAL A 314 -8.10 -19.16 -28.42
CA VAL A 314 -8.47 -19.92 -29.62
C VAL A 314 -7.78 -19.35 -30.84
N ARG A 315 -7.79 -18.02 -30.98
CA ARG A 315 -7.15 -17.32 -32.10
C ARG A 315 -5.71 -16.92 -31.84
N GLY A 316 -5.21 -17.10 -30.62
CA GLY A 316 -3.88 -16.63 -30.21
C GLY A 316 -3.77 -15.12 -30.27
N GLN A 317 -4.84 -14.41 -29.87
CA GLN A 317 -4.91 -12.95 -29.89
C GLN A 317 -4.90 -12.40 -28.47
N GLU A 318 -4.32 -11.23 -28.30
CA GLU A 318 -4.24 -10.50 -27.05
C GLU A 318 -4.82 -9.10 -27.23
N TRP A 319 -5.72 -8.71 -26.35
CA TRP A 319 -6.41 -7.44 -26.37
C TRP A 319 -6.00 -6.65 -25.13
N GLN A 320 -5.25 -5.57 -25.32
CA GLN A 320 -4.74 -4.74 -24.24
C GLN A 320 -5.52 -3.43 -24.17
N PHE A 321 -5.98 -3.04 -22.97
CA PHE A 321 -6.71 -1.79 -22.79
C PHE A 321 -5.79 -0.56 -22.95
N SER A 322 -6.16 0.36 -23.86
CA SER A 322 -5.58 1.69 -23.99
C SER A 322 -6.28 2.66 -23.05
N HIS A 323 -5.54 3.23 -22.11
CA HIS A 323 -6.07 4.24 -21.20
C HIS A 323 -6.25 5.60 -21.87
N GLN A 324 -5.47 5.89 -22.92
CA GLN A 324 -5.61 7.13 -23.68
C GLN A 324 -6.85 7.11 -24.58
N HIS A 325 -7.05 6.01 -25.33
CA HIS A 325 -8.17 5.88 -26.26
C HIS A 325 -9.41 5.27 -25.61
N ARG A 326 -9.27 4.70 -24.40
CA ARG A 326 -10.35 4.07 -23.62
C ARG A 326 -11.04 2.92 -24.36
N VAL A 327 -10.25 2.14 -25.07
CA VAL A 327 -10.64 0.96 -25.85
C VAL A 327 -9.56 -0.10 -25.80
N PHE A 328 -9.88 -1.34 -26.13
CA PHE A 328 -8.86 -2.38 -26.26
C PHE A 328 -8.23 -2.34 -27.65
N ILE A 329 -6.92 -2.53 -27.70
CA ILE A 329 -6.15 -2.71 -28.93
C ILE A 329 -5.74 -4.18 -29.01
N GLY A 330 -6.10 -4.83 -30.11
CA GLY A 330 -5.80 -6.23 -30.36
C GLY A 330 -4.43 -6.42 -31.00
N PHE A 331 -3.72 -7.46 -30.58
CA PHE A 331 -2.44 -7.92 -31.09
C PHE A 331 -2.47 -9.43 -31.34
N GLU A 332 -1.77 -9.89 -32.37
CA GLU A 332 -1.47 -11.31 -32.54
C GLU A 332 -0.33 -11.72 -31.60
N LYS A 333 -0.52 -12.77 -30.80
CA LYS A 333 0.40 -13.15 -29.72
C LYS A 333 1.78 -13.61 -30.22
N SER A 334 1.83 -14.20 -31.41
CA SER A 334 3.05 -14.77 -32.02
C SER A 334 3.89 -13.70 -32.71
N THR A 335 3.25 -12.79 -33.45
CA THR A 335 3.93 -11.78 -34.28
C THR A 335 4.00 -10.41 -33.61
N GLY A 336 3.14 -10.14 -32.62
CA GLY A 336 2.97 -8.83 -32.00
C GLY A 336 2.28 -7.81 -32.92
N GLN A 337 1.81 -8.21 -34.10
CA GLN A 337 1.17 -7.30 -35.04
C GLN A 337 -0.22 -6.88 -34.54
N ARG A 338 -0.56 -5.61 -34.74
CA ARG A 338 -1.85 -5.06 -34.39
C ARG A 338 -2.94 -5.59 -35.32
N ILE A 339 -4.02 -6.15 -34.75
CA ILE A 339 -5.10 -6.80 -35.50
C ILE A 339 -6.41 -6.01 -35.53
N GLY A 340 -6.64 -5.10 -34.58
CA GLY A 340 -7.89 -4.35 -34.52
C GLY A 340 -8.11 -3.56 -33.23
N VAL A 341 -9.33 -3.06 -33.08
CA VAL A 341 -9.78 -2.31 -31.90
C VAL A 341 -11.10 -2.89 -31.40
N LEU A 342 -11.23 -3.03 -30.08
CA LEU A 342 -12.41 -3.53 -29.40
C LEU A 342 -13.01 -2.41 -28.55
N THR A 343 -14.25 -2.02 -28.87
CA THR A 343 -15.03 -0.95 -28.24
C THR A 343 -16.12 -1.54 -27.32
N PRO A 344 -16.90 -0.75 -26.58
CA PRO A 344 -17.99 -1.30 -25.77
C PRO A 344 -19.13 -1.96 -26.55
N GLN A 345 -19.16 -1.86 -27.88
CA GLN A 345 -20.26 -2.36 -28.72
C GLN A 345 -19.79 -3.36 -29.78
N ASP A 346 -18.59 -3.16 -30.33
CA ASP A 346 -18.10 -3.93 -31.47
C ASP A 346 -16.59 -4.17 -31.46
N ILE A 347 -16.18 -5.16 -32.27
CA ILE A 347 -14.78 -5.47 -32.56
C ILE A 347 -14.51 -5.12 -34.02
N LYS A 348 -13.58 -4.20 -34.27
CA LYS A 348 -13.19 -3.75 -35.62
C LYS A 348 -11.82 -4.28 -35.99
N LEU A 349 -11.79 -5.40 -36.72
CA LEU A 349 -10.55 -5.97 -37.26
C LEU A 349 -10.00 -5.14 -38.44
N GLY A 350 -8.68 -5.12 -38.60
CA GLY A 350 -7.97 -4.42 -39.69
C GLY A 350 -7.97 -2.89 -39.59
N THR A 351 -8.58 -2.32 -38.54
CA THR A 351 -8.59 -0.87 -38.33
C THR A 351 -7.48 -0.47 -37.34
N HIS A 352 -6.54 0.36 -37.82
CA HIS A 352 -5.46 0.91 -36.98
C HIS A 352 -5.81 2.30 -36.42
N ASN A 353 -6.78 2.99 -37.01
CA ASN A 353 -7.26 4.28 -36.53
C ASN A 353 -8.57 4.15 -35.78
N HIS A 354 -8.59 4.68 -34.56
CA HIS A 354 -9.79 4.79 -33.74
C HIS A 354 -10.36 6.22 -33.87
N ASN A 355 -11.42 6.37 -34.67
CA ASN A 355 -12.18 7.61 -34.81
C ASN A 355 -13.62 7.47 -34.28
N SER A 356 -13.93 6.44 -33.50
CA SER A 356 -15.30 6.23 -33.00
C SER A 356 -15.52 7.00 -31.69
N GLU A 357 -16.69 7.62 -31.56
CA GLU A 357 -17.16 8.26 -30.31
C GLU A 357 -17.48 7.26 -29.18
N LEU A 358 -17.30 5.96 -29.43
CA LEU A 358 -17.62 4.86 -28.52
C LEU A 358 -16.39 4.45 -27.72
N TYR A 359 -16.39 4.78 -26.43
CA TYR A 359 -15.33 4.47 -25.48
C TYR A 359 -15.88 3.85 -24.20
N PHE A 360 -15.05 3.06 -23.51
CA PHE A 360 -15.39 2.59 -22.17
C PHE A 360 -15.34 3.75 -21.18
N GLU A 361 -16.42 3.92 -20.41
CA GLU A 361 -16.52 4.95 -19.36
C GLU A 361 -15.69 4.62 -18.12
N GLU A 362 -15.40 3.34 -17.91
CA GLU A 362 -14.64 2.77 -16.80
C GLU A 362 -13.60 1.81 -17.38
N VAL A 363 -12.52 1.51 -16.65
CA VAL A 363 -11.51 0.56 -17.14
C VAL A 363 -12.00 -0.88 -16.90
N PRO A 364 -12.25 -1.67 -17.95
CA PRO A 364 -12.71 -3.05 -17.84
C PRO A 364 -11.58 -4.01 -17.45
N VAL A 365 -11.94 -5.01 -16.65
CA VAL A 365 -11.10 -6.14 -16.23
C VAL A 365 -11.63 -7.42 -16.88
N PRO A 366 -10.77 -8.25 -17.49
CA PRO A 366 -11.17 -9.56 -17.99
C PRO A 366 -11.47 -10.50 -16.81
N VAL A 367 -12.68 -11.05 -16.79
CA VAL A 367 -13.08 -12.10 -15.84
C VAL A 367 -12.62 -13.47 -16.36
N ASN A 368 -12.74 -13.67 -17.67
CA ASN A 368 -12.29 -14.85 -18.38
C ASN A 368 -11.94 -14.46 -19.83
N ASP A 369 -11.80 -15.44 -20.73
CA ASP A 369 -11.40 -15.23 -22.13
C ASP A 369 -12.47 -14.53 -22.98
N SER A 370 -13.73 -14.40 -22.51
CA SER A 370 -14.86 -13.84 -23.27
C SER A 370 -15.75 -12.89 -22.47
N VAL A 371 -15.35 -12.50 -21.26
CA VAL A 371 -16.15 -11.66 -20.36
C VAL A 371 -15.27 -10.56 -19.79
N LEU A 372 -15.74 -9.32 -19.95
CA LEU A 372 -15.15 -8.12 -19.38
C LEU A 372 -16.07 -7.57 -18.29
N MET A 373 -15.50 -6.96 -17.28
CA MET A 373 -16.24 -6.39 -16.16
C MET A 373 -15.66 -5.03 -15.78
N THR A 374 -16.50 -4.01 -15.75
CA THR A 374 -16.17 -2.72 -15.16
C THR A 374 -16.74 -2.61 -13.76
N GLN A 375 -16.67 -1.43 -13.15
CA GLN A 375 -17.20 -1.18 -11.82
C GLN A 375 -18.75 -1.25 -11.79
N THR A 376 -19.41 -1.08 -12.93
CA THR A 376 -20.88 -1.04 -13.04
C THR A 376 -21.49 -1.98 -14.09
N LYS A 377 -20.70 -2.53 -15.03
CA LYS A 377 -21.20 -3.33 -16.15
C LYS A 377 -20.42 -4.62 -16.36
N ILE A 378 -21.10 -5.66 -16.85
CA ILE A 378 -20.51 -6.91 -17.32
C ILE A 378 -20.81 -7.03 -18.82
N TYR A 379 -19.78 -7.30 -19.61
CA TYR A 379 -19.85 -7.42 -21.06
C TYR A 379 -19.47 -8.84 -21.49
N ALA A 380 -20.22 -9.40 -22.45
CA ALA A 380 -19.82 -10.58 -23.20
C ALA A 380 -19.09 -10.11 -24.46
N VAL A 381 -17.97 -10.76 -24.76
CA VAL A 381 -17.16 -10.52 -25.95
C VAL A 381 -17.28 -11.74 -26.84
N ASN A 382 -17.90 -11.58 -28.00
CA ASN A 382 -17.95 -12.63 -29.01
C ASN A 382 -16.97 -12.30 -30.15
N PHE A 383 -15.87 -13.04 -30.20
CA PHE A 383 -14.85 -12.88 -31.24
C PHE A 383 -15.26 -13.49 -32.61
N ASP A 384 -16.21 -14.43 -32.65
CA ASP A 384 -16.72 -15.01 -33.91
C ASP A 384 -17.61 -14.00 -34.65
N TYR A 385 -18.52 -13.36 -33.92
CA TYR A 385 -19.46 -12.37 -34.47
C TYR A 385 -18.96 -10.93 -34.38
N GLN A 386 -17.81 -10.70 -33.73
CA GLN A 386 -17.21 -9.37 -33.56
C GLN A 386 -18.12 -8.38 -32.81
N THR A 387 -18.94 -8.91 -31.89
CA THR A 387 -19.92 -8.16 -31.12
C THR A 387 -19.54 -8.11 -29.65
N ILE A 388 -19.96 -7.03 -28.99
CA ILE A 388 -19.91 -6.91 -27.54
C ILE A 388 -21.30 -6.56 -27.05
N SER A 389 -21.83 -7.40 -26.16
CA SER A 389 -23.13 -7.19 -25.55
C SER A 389 -22.97 -6.93 -24.06
N THR A 390 -23.87 -6.14 -23.49
CA THR A 390 -23.94 -5.96 -22.03
C THR A 390 -24.79 -7.10 -21.47
N ILE A 391 -24.18 -7.94 -20.63
CA ILE A 391 -24.84 -9.06 -19.96
C ILE A 391 -25.60 -8.53 -18.73
N TYR A 392 -25.00 -7.59 -18.00
CA TYR A 392 -25.61 -7.05 -16.79
C TYR A 392 -25.09 -5.65 -16.48
N GLN A 393 -25.94 -4.82 -15.89
CA GLN A 393 -25.62 -3.49 -15.40
C GLN A 393 -26.16 -3.32 -13.98
N THR A 394 -25.34 -2.79 -13.07
CA THR A 394 -25.77 -2.50 -11.69
C THR A 394 -26.81 -1.39 -11.63
N GLU A 395 -27.57 -1.35 -10.54
CA GLU A 395 -28.50 -0.26 -10.30
C GLU A 395 -27.77 1.07 -10.06
N ALA A 396 -28.48 2.19 -10.21
CA ALA A 396 -27.88 3.52 -10.01
C ALA A 396 -27.34 3.69 -8.58
N GLY A 397 -26.06 4.02 -8.45
CA GLY A 397 -25.37 4.15 -7.15
C GLY A 397 -24.91 2.82 -6.53
N GLU A 398 -25.11 1.70 -7.22
CA GLU A 398 -24.55 0.39 -6.90
C GLU A 398 -23.32 0.12 -7.77
N SER A 399 -22.27 -0.44 -7.18
CA SER A 399 -21.03 -0.78 -7.88
C SER A 399 -20.54 -2.14 -7.46
N PHE A 400 -19.89 -2.86 -8.38
CA PHE A 400 -19.19 -4.08 -8.05
C PHE A 400 -18.01 -3.82 -7.10
N ILE A 401 -17.81 -4.72 -6.14
CA ILE A 401 -16.70 -4.66 -5.18
C ILE A 401 -15.81 -5.91 -5.24
N GLY A 402 -16.11 -6.84 -6.15
CA GLY A 402 -15.33 -8.05 -6.37
C GLY A 402 -15.60 -8.68 -7.72
N LEU A 403 -14.67 -9.52 -8.15
CA LEU A 403 -14.83 -10.32 -9.36
C LEU A 403 -15.81 -11.49 -9.13
N PRO A 404 -16.43 -12.02 -10.19
CA PRO A 404 -17.33 -13.15 -10.09
C PRO A 404 -16.62 -14.38 -9.53
N LYS A 405 -17.24 -15.03 -8.55
CA LYS A 405 -16.76 -16.33 -8.03
C LYS A 405 -17.76 -17.41 -8.40
N LEU A 406 -17.28 -18.40 -9.13
CA LEU A 406 -18.03 -19.61 -9.41
C LEU A 406 -18.21 -20.41 -8.12
N THR A 407 -19.47 -20.66 -7.77
CA THR A 407 -19.88 -21.58 -6.72
C THR A 407 -20.42 -22.84 -7.36
N HIS A 408 -20.72 -23.87 -6.58
CA HIS A 408 -21.47 -25.01 -7.10
C HIS A 408 -22.83 -24.48 -7.59
N GLY A 409 -23.13 -24.66 -8.88
CA GLY A 409 -24.42 -24.28 -9.48
C GLY A 409 -24.69 -22.79 -9.72
N TYR A 410 -23.87 -21.85 -9.23
CA TYR A 410 -24.12 -20.40 -9.35
C TYR A 410 -22.84 -19.58 -9.53
N ILE A 411 -22.99 -18.33 -9.97
CA ILE A 411 -21.95 -17.32 -9.96
C ILE A 411 -22.36 -16.24 -8.99
N SER A 412 -21.53 -16.02 -7.99
CA SER A 412 -21.74 -14.99 -6.99
C SER A 412 -20.89 -13.76 -7.29
N ILE A 413 -21.53 -12.59 -7.29
CA ILE A 413 -20.88 -11.30 -7.56
C ILE A 413 -21.26 -10.34 -6.43
N PRO A 414 -20.30 -9.91 -5.60
CA PRO A 414 -20.58 -8.93 -4.56
C PRO A 414 -20.62 -7.51 -5.16
N THR A 415 -21.65 -6.76 -4.80
CA THR A 415 -21.76 -5.31 -5.05
C THR A 415 -21.60 -4.53 -3.76
N SER A 416 -21.68 -3.19 -3.81
CA SER A 416 -21.66 -2.31 -2.64
C SER A 416 -22.96 -2.36 -1.81
N GLN A 417 -24.01 -3.03 -2.28
CA GLN A 417 -25.31 -3.07 -1.58
C GLN A 417 -25.80 -4.49 -1.29
N ARG A 418 -25.44 -5.47 -2.13
CA ARG A 418 -25.96 -6.83 -2.05
C ARG A 418 -25.03 -7.84 -2.73
N ILE A 419 -25.36 -9.12 -2.58
CA ILE A 419 -24.76 -10.20 -3.37
C ILE A 419 -25.73 -10.56 -4.48
N LEU A 420 -25.25 -10.57 -5.70
CA LEU A 420 -26.00 -11.05 -6.86
C LEU A 420 -25.57 -12.47 -7.19
N MET A 421 -26.53 -13.36 -7.41
CA MET A 421 -26.28 -14.73 -7.84
C MET A 421 -26.90 -14.99 -9.20
N PHE A 422 -26.09 -15.48 -10.12
CA PHE A 422 -26.50 -15.78 -11.49
C PHE A 422 -26.36 -17.26 -11.79
N ASN A 423 -27.11 -17.74 -12.79
CA ASN A 423 -26.85 -19.04 -13.39
C ASN A 423 -25.45 -19.05 -14.04
N PRO A 424 -24.65 -20.13 -13.92
CA PRO A 424 -23.34 -20.23 -14.56
C PRO A 424 -23.34 -20.00 -16.06
N THR A 425 -24.48 -20.23 -16.74
CA THR A 425 -24.65 -19.92 -18.16
C THR A 425 -24.50 -18.43 -18.48
N MET A 426 -24.59 -17.54 -17.48
CA MET A 426 -24.35 -16.10 -17.63
C MET A 426 -23.02 -15.79 -18.32
N LEU A 427 -21.94 -16.52 -17.99
CA LEU A 427 -20.62 -16.26 -18.60
C LEU A 427 -20.47 -16.83 -20.02
N GLN A 428 -21.50 -17.52 -20.51
CA GLN A 428 -21.53 -18.17 -21.82
C GLN A 428 -22.60 -17.56 -22.74
N THR A 429 -23.47 -16.69 -22.23
CA THR A 429 -24.53 -16.04 -22.99
C THR A 429 -24.15 -14.60 -23.34
N GLU A 430 -24.71 -14.12 -24.45
CA GLU A 430 -24.67 -12.70 -24.84
C GLU A 430 -25.94 -11.95 -24.41
N GLU A 431 -26.94 -12.66 -23.89
CA GLU A 431 -28.21 -12.08 -23.47
C GLU A 431 -28.11 -11.39 -22.12
N LEU A 432 -29.02 -10.44 -21.88
CA LEU A 432 -29.14 -9.77 -20.59
C LEU A 432 -29.51 -10.81 -19.53
N ALA A 433 -28.64 -11.00 -18.55
CA ALA A 433 -28.84 -11.94 -17.46
C ALA A 433 -29.51 -11.26 -16.28
N GLU A 434 -30.53 -11.89 -15.72
CA GLU A 434 -31.14 -11.45 -14.46
C GLU A 434 -30.57 -12.26 -13.29
N PRO A 435 -30.33 -11.63 -12.13
CA PRO A 435 -29.90 -12.35 -10.94
C PRO A 435 -31.02 -13.28 -10.49
N VAL A 436 -30.69 -14.56 -10.29
CA VAL A 436 -31.61 -15.58 -9.76
C VAL A 436 -31.95 -15.27 -8.30
N VAL A 437 -30.94 -14.83 -7.54
CA VAL A 437 -31.09 -14.42 -6.14
C VAL A 437 -30.29 -13.16 -5.90
N SER A 438 -30.87 -12.27 -5.08
CA SER A 438 -30.27 -11.01 -4.66
C SER A 438 -30.40 -10.90 -3.14
N ILE A 439 -29.27 -10.97 -2.42
CA ILE A 439 -29.21 -10.92 -0.96
C ILE A 439 -28.66 -9.56 -0.54
N GLU A 440 -29.52 -8.67 -0.04
CA GLU A 440 -29.12 -7.38 0.52
C GLU A 440 -28.22 -7.53 1.73
N TYR A 441 -27.26 -6.60 1.86
CA TYR A 441 -26.45 -6.56 3.06
C TYR A 441 -27.26 -6.00 4.24
N PRO A 442 -27.16 -6.63 5.42
CA PRO A 442 -27.87 -6.16 6.61
C PRO A 442 -27.28 -4.85 7.17
N VAL A 443 -26.05 -4.52 6.78
CA VAL A 443 -25.28 -3.35 7.19
C VAL A 443 -24.46 -2.87 6.00
N ASN A 444 -23.78 -1.72 6.13
CA ASN A 444 -22.88 -1.26 5.09
C ASN A 444 -21.79 -2.33 4.81
N TYR A 445 -21.56 -2.67 3.55
CA TYR A 445 -20.62 -3.73 3.16
C TYR A 445 -19.21 -3.56 3.75
N ARG A 446 -18.79 -2.31 4.02
CA ARG A 446 -17.49 -1.97 4.61
C ARG A 446 -17.32 -2.46 6.05
N GLN A 447 -18.42 -2.79 6.73
CA GLN A 447 -18.41 -3.38 8.07
C GLN A 447 -18.31 -4.90 8.04
N ILE A 448 -18.42 -5.49 6.85
CA ILE A 448 -18.41 -6.93 6.60
C ILE A 448 -17.00 -7.28 6.10
N GLU A 449 -16.25 -8.05 6.88
CA GLU A 449 -14.90 -8.48 6.49
C GLU A 449 -14.95 -9.76 5.65
N ASP A 450 -15.81 -10.69 6.09
CA ASP A 450 -15.93 -12.01 5.51
C ASP A 450 -17.39 -12.38 5.35
N LEU A 451 -17.68 -13.00 4.22
CA LEU A 451 -18.98 -13.52 3.89
C LEU A 451 -18.87 -15.00 3.52
N TRP A 452 -19.71 -15.81 4.15
CA TRP A 452 -19.79 -17.24 3.88
C TRP A 452 -21.16 -17.58 3.33
N LEU A 453 -21.19 -18.01 2.08
CA LEU A 453 -22.39 -18.45 1.39
C LEU A 453 -22.54 -19.96 1.52
N TYR A 454 -23.74 -20.41 1.89
CA TYR A 454 -24.14 -21.81 2.02
C TYR A 454 -25.29 -22.06 1.04
N GLU A 455 -25.06 -22.97 0.11
CA GLU A 455 -26.09 -23.45 -0.81
C GLU A 455 -26.91 -24.56 -0.12
N LEU A 456 -28.20 -24.31 0.05
CA LEU A 456 -29.13 -25.20 0.74
C LEU A 456 -30.15 -25.76 -0.25
N ALA A 457 -30.91 -26.77 0.17
CA ALA A 457 -31.87 -27.43 -0.71
C ALA A 457 -33.02 -26.51 -1.16
N ASP A 458 -33.38 -25.51 -0.36
CA ASP A 458 -34.53 -24.63 -0.56
C ASP A 458 -34.15 -23.13 -0.67
N GLY A 459 -32.85 -22.82 -0.73
CA GLY A 459 -32.35 -21.46 -0.90
C GLY A 459 -30.90 -21.29 -0.48
N PHE A 460 -30.58 -20.13 0.08
CA PHE A 460 -29.22 -19.77 0.50
C PHE A 460 -29.21 -19.28 1.94
N ALA A 461 -28.18 -19.67 2.69
CA ALA A 461 -27.84 -19.00 3.94
C ALA A 461 -26.52 -18.26 3.79
N VAL A 462 -26.45 -17.07 4.35
CA VAL A 462 -25.26 -16.22 4.33
C VAL A 462 -24.89 -15.85 5.76
N ILE A 463 -23.64 -16.11 6.11
CA ILE A 463 -23.04 -15.59 7.33
C ILE A 463 -22.23 -14.36 6.96
N PHE A 464 -22.67 -13.21 7.46
CA PHE A 464 -21.91 -11.97 7.46
C PHE A 464 -21.09 -11.91 8.74
N SER A 465 -19.82 -11.57 8.63
CA SER A 465 -18.93 -11.49 9.77
C SER A 465 -17.93 -10.35 9.62
N GLY A 466 -17.54 -9.75 10.74
CA GLY A 466 -16.48 -8.76 10.75
C GLY A 466 -16.24 -8.18 12.14
N ASN A 467 -15.05 -7.61 12.35
CA ASN A 467 -14.69 -6.94 13.59
C ASN A 467 -15.51 -5.67 13.89
N HIS A 468 -16.20 -5.16 12.86
CA HIS A 468 -16.98 -3.93 12.94
C HIS A 468 -18.44 -4.08 12.50
N LEU A 469 -18.94 -5.32 12.41
CA LEU A 469 -20.25 -5.65 11.84
C LEU A 469 -21.40 -4.87 12.50
N PHE A 470 -21.35 -4.71 13.82
CA PHE A 470 -22.38 -3.98 14.58
C PHE A 470 -21.96 -2.56 14.98
N GLY A 471 -20.89 -2.03 14.38
CA GLY A 471 -20.27 -0.75 14.72
C GLY A 471 -18.78 -0.90 15.06
N TYR A 472 -18.11 0.22 15.31
CA TYR A 472 -16.67 0.23 15.61
C TYR A 472 -16.34 -0.62 16.85
N GLU A 473 -15.35 -1.51 16.70
CA GLU A 473 -14.99 -2.58 17.66
C GLU A 473 -16.19 -3.35 18.25
N GLN A 474 -17.21 -3.61 17.44
CA GLN A 474 -18.33 -4.46 17.83
C GLN A 474 -18.37 -5.68 16.90
N PRO A 475 -17.45 -6.65 17.14
CA PRO A 475 -17.34 -7.82 16.31
C PRO A 475 -18.58 -8.70 16.43
N GLY A 476 -18.86 -9.47 15.39
CA GLY A 476 -19.92 -10.45 15.47
C GLY A 476 -20.26 -11.10 14.15
N THR A 477 -21.32 -11.89 14.20
CA THR A 477 -21.85 -12.61 13.05
C THR A 477 -23.34 -12.38 12.90
N LEU A 478 -23.80 -12.22 11.66
CA LEU A 478 -25.21 -12.18 11.32
C LEU A 478 -25.49 -13.30 10.31
N VAL A 479 -26.50 -14.11 10.58
CA VAL A 479 -26.96 -15.16 9.67
C VAL A 479 -28.26 -14.71 9.01
N SER A 480 -28.22 -14.54 7.70
CA SER A 480 -29.39 -14.31 6.87
C SER A 480 -29.70 -15.56 6.06
N TYR A 481 -30.97 -15.82 5.83
CA TYR A 481 -31.44 -16.91 5.00
C TYR A 481 -32.47 -16.40 4.01
N GLN A 482 -32.33 -16.79 2.76
CA GLN A 482 -33.25 -16.42 1.70
C GLN A 482 -33.65 -17.67 0.92
N GLN A 483 -34.95 -17.95 0.87
CA GLN A 483 -35.52 -18.97 -0.01
C GLN A 483 -35.47 -18.48 -1.46
N PHE A 484 -35.39 -19.39 -2.44
CA PHE A 484 -35.27 -19.02 -3.86
C PHE A 484 -36.29 -17.99 -4.36
N TYR A 485 -37.51 -17.99 -3.79
CA TYR A 485 -38.58 -17.04 -4.14
C TYR A 485 -39.16 -16.32 -2.91
N GLY A 486 -38.43 -16.33 -1.80
CA GLY A 486 -38.88 -15.77 -0.52
C GLY A 486 -38.13 -14.50 -0.12
N PRO A 487 -38.69 -13.73 0.84
CA PRO A 487 -37.96 -12.63 1.44
C PRO A 487 -36.74 -13.16 2.20
N ALA A 488 -35.70 -12.32 2.29
CA ALA A 488 -34.57 -12.59 3.18
C ALA A 488 -35.02 -12.46 4.65
N GLU A 489 -34.66 -13.43 5.46
CA GLU A 489 -34.98 -13.52 6.88
C GLU A 489 -33.68 -13.54 7.69
N VAL A 490 -33.54 -12.63 8.66
CA VAL A 490 -32.42 -12.63 9.59
C VAL A 490 -32.70 -13.64 10.70
N LEU A 491 -31.91 -14.72 10.74
CA LEU A 491 -32.13 -15.84 11.64
C LEU A 491 -31.37 -15.73 12.96
N SER A 492 -30.21 -15.05 12.93
CA SER A 492 -29.36 -14.89 14.09
C SER A 492 -28.53 -13.63 13.98
N GLN A 493 -28.40 -12.94 15.11
CA GLN A 493 -27.42 -11.89 15.30
C GLN A 493 -26.64 -12.22 16.58
N ARG A 494 -25.34 -12.49 16.42
CA ARG A 494 -24.44 -12.74 17.54
C ARG A 494 -23.45 -11.58 17.60
N LYS A 495 -23.73 -10.65 18.50
CA LYS A 495 -22.82 -9.56 18.85
C LYS A 495 -21.88 -10.05 19.96
N VAL A 496 -20.58 -10.03 19.69
CA VAL A 496 -19.58 -10.40 20.68
C VAL A 496 -19.13 -9.13 21.40
N LEU A 497 -19.40 -9.06 22.70
CA LEU A 497 -18.96 -7.96 23.55
C LEU A 497 -17.57 -8.23 24.15
N GLU A 498 -17.26 -9.50 24.40
CA GLU A 498 -16.00 -9.93 24.99
C GLU A 498 -14.93 -10.17 23.94
N HIS A 499 -13.90 -9.33 23.95
CA HIS A 499 -12.73 -9.51 23.12
C HIS A 499 -11.73 -10.44 23.84
N ALA A 500 -11.10 -11.34 23.09
CA ALA A 500 -10.01 -12.18 23.62
C ALA A 500 -8.83 -11.29 24.05
N GLU A 501 -8.56 -10.25 23.27
CA GLU A 501 -7.46 -9.34 23.50
C GLU A 501 -7.88 -8.14 24.37
N PRO A 502 -7.02 -7.70 25.30
CA PRO A 502 -7.28 -6.53 26.11
C PRO A 502 -7.36 -5.27 25.23
N THR A 503 -8.19 -4.31 25.63
CA THR A 503 -8.46 -3.08 24.85
C THR A 503 -7.20 -2.31 24.46
N TRP A 504 -6.18 -2.25 25.32
CA TRP A 504 -4.92 -1.55 25.02
C TRP A 504 -4.15 -2.19 23.86
N TYR A 505 -4.28 -3.51 23.66
CA TYR A 505 -3.59 -4.22 22.58
C TYR A 505 -4.32 -4.04 21.25
N ARG A 506 -5.66 -4.10 21.30
CA ARG A 506 -6.51 -3.86 20.11
C ARG A 506 -6.33 -2.46 19.53
N GLN A 507 -6.02 -1.49 20.38
CA GLN A 507 -5.82 -0.09 20.02
C GLN A 507 -4.34 0.32 20.03
N LEU A 508 -3.45 -0.65 19.89
CA LEU A 508 -2.02 -0.43 19.99
C LEU A 508 -1.54 0.61 18.96
N GLU A 509 -2.08 0.58 17.73
CA GLU A 509 -1.74 1.55 16.69
C GLU A 509 -2.11 2.98 17.12
N GLU A 510 -3.35 3.17 17.59
CA GLU A 510 -3.84 4.46 18.07
C GLU A 510 -3.08 4.96 19.30
N LEU A 511 -2.72 4.06 20.23
CA LEU A 511 -1.99 4.41 21.45
C LEU A 511 -0.53 4.78 21.18
N VAL A 512 0.11 4.16 20.18
CA VAL A 512 1.51 4.43 19.84
C VAL A 512 1.69 5.81 19.22
N SER A 513 0.89 6.15 18.21
CA SER A 513 0.91 7.48 17.60
C SER A 513 -0.38 7.73 16.82
N PRO A 514 -1.41 8.35 17.44
CA PRO A 514 -2.71 8.53 16.81
C PRO A 514 -2.62 9.45 15.58
N LEU A 515 -1.77 10.48 15.64
CA LEU A 515 -1.56 11.39 14.51
C LEU A 515 -0.80 10.72 13.36
N THR A 516 0.19 9.87 13.62
CA THR A 516 0.88 9.16 12.53
C THR A 516 -0.09 8.25 11.79
N LEU A 517 -0.95 7.52 12.52
CA LEU A 517 -2.00 6.70 11.93
C LEU A 517 -2.96 7.55 11.10
N TYR A 518 -3.45 8.67 11.66
CA TYR A 518 -4.33 9.60 10.95
C TYR A 518 -3.69 10.16 9.67
N PHE A 519 -2.43 10.60 9.72
CA PHE A 519 -1.71 11.09 8.54
C PHE A 519 -1.52 9.98 7.50
N SER A 520 -1.24 8.75 7.92
CA SER A 520 -1.14 7.60 7.03
C SER A 520 -2.49 7.31 6.37
N ASP A 521 -3.59 7.33 7.12
CA ASP A 521 -4.96 7.15 6.64
C ASP A 521 -5.37 8.24 5.63
N VAL A 522 -5.12 9.51 5.95
CA VAL A 522 -5.40 10.64 5.05
C VAL A 522 -4.54 10.57 3.79
N THR A 523 -3.27 10.18 3.92
CA THR A 523 -2.35 10.06 2.78
C THR A 523 -2.78 8.93 1.85
N ARG A 524 -3.11 7.76 2.40
CA ARG A 524 -3.63 6.63 1.63
C ARG A 524 -4.96 6.99 0.95
N TYR A 525 -5.86 7.69 1.64
CA TYR A 525 -7.13 8.15 1.08
C TYR A 525 -6.95 9.19 -0.03
N ALA A 526 -6.05 10.15 0.15
CA ALA A 526 -5.74 11.15 -0.87
C ALA A 526 -5.10 10.53 -2.12
N MET A 527 -4.32 9.46 -1.94
CA MET A 527 -3.73 8.71 -3.05
C MET A 527 -4.78 7.86 -3.76
N ASN A 528 -5.58 7.12 -2.99
CA ASN A 528 -6.65 6.31 -3.52
C ASN A 528 -7.92 6.43 -2.65
N PRO A 529 -8.88 7.27 -3.03
CA PRO A 529 -10.09 7.49 -2.24
C PRO A 529 -10.99 6.26 -2.18
N ASN A 530 -10.77 5.28 -3.07
CA ASN A 530 -11.56 4.07 -3.19
C ASN A 530 -10.92 2.88 -2.44
N THR A 531 -9.64 2.95 -2.03
CA THR A 531 -8.98 1.87 -1.25
C THR A 531 -9.23 1.97 0.25
N VAL A 532 -9.41 3.18 0.79
CA VAL A 532 -9.32 3.40 2.25
C VAL A 532 -10.69 3.71 2.82
N GLU A 533 -11.50 2.66 2.91
CA GLU A 533 -12.93 2.76 3.15
C GLU A 533 -13.33 3.16 4.59
N ASN A 534 -12.41 3.10 5.55
CA ASN A 534 -12.59 3.65 6.90
C ASN A 534 -11.93 5.03 7.11
N SER A 535 -11.30 5.60 6.07
CA SER A 535 -10.37 6.75 6.18
C SER A 535 -10.78 7.96 5.36
N ALA A 536 -12.08 8.10 5.04
CA ALA A 536 -12.61 9.43 4.75
C ALA A 536 -12.14 10.35 5.89
N PRO A 537 -11.55 11.53 5.65
CA PRO A 537 -10.78 12.28 6.65
C PRO A 537 -11.53 12.60 7.96
N LEU A 538 -12.87 12.46 7.97
CA LEU A 538 -13.74 12.66 9.13
C LEU A 538 -14.22 11.35 9.81
N ALA A 539 -14.14 10.18 9.15
CA ALA A 539 -14.52 8.89 9.72
C ALA A 539 -13.58 8.38 10.83
N PRO A 540 -12.26 8.64 10.83
CA PRO A 540 -11.37 8.27 11.94
C PRO A 540 -11.84 8.86 13.28
N LEU A 541 -12.38 10.09 13.30
CA LEU A 541 -12.91 10.69 14.51
C LEU A 541 -14.12 9.91 15.08
N SER A 542 -14.87 9.22 14.22
CA SER A 542 -15.99 8.36 14.61
C SER A 542 -15.56 6.98 15.11
N ARG A 543 -14.30 6.57 14.88
CA ARG A 543 -13.69 5.36 15.47
C ARG A 543 -13.52 5.54 16.98
N PHE A 544 -13.27 6.76 17.46
CA PHE A 544 -13.04 7.00 18.87
C PHE A 544 -14.33 7.17 19.71
N LYS A 545 -15.26 6.22 19.67
CA LYS A 545 -16.48 6.30 20.51
C LYS A 545 -16.26 5.87 21.96
N MET A 546 -15.21 5.09 22.24
CA MET A 546 -14.93 4.63 23.60
C MET A 546 -14.11 5.67 24.38
N ILE A 547 -14.70 6.24 25.42
CA ILE A 547 -14.08 7.28 26.26
C ILE A 547 -12.80 6.81 26.96
N SER A 548 -12.72 5.52 27.28
CA SER A 548 -11.53 4.90 27.90
C SER A 548 -10.28 5.02 27.03
N VAL A 549 -10.45 4.90 25.71
CA VAL A 549 -9.37 4.96 24.71
C VAL A 549 -8.81 6.36 24.62
N HIS A 550 -9.68 7.37 24.57
CA HIS A 550 -9.29 8.77 24.61
C HIS A 550 -8.48 9.09 25.85
N ILE A 551 -8.92 8.61 27.01
CA ILE A 551 -8.19 8.81 28.26
C ILE A 551 -6.81 8.16 28.17
N GLN A 552 -6.70 6.93 27.65
CA GLN A 552 -5.41 6.25 27.48
C GLN A 552 -4.48 6.99 26.50
N ILE A 553 -4.99 7.45 25.36
CA ILE A 553 -4.25 8.25 24.38
C ILE A 553 -3.75 9.54 25.02
N ILE A 554 -4.63 10.29 25.70
CA ILE A 554 -4.29 11.55 26.38
C ILE A 554 -3.23 11.30 27.45
N VAL A 555 -3.40 10.26 28.29
CA VAL A 555 -2.42 9.89 29.31
C VAL A 555 -1.07 9.54 28.69
N MET A 556 -1.05 8.77 27.60
CA MET A 556 0.17 8.42 26.87
C MET A 556 0.85 9.64 26.24
N GLN A 557 0.08 10.60 25.70
CA GLN A 557 0.60 11.86 25.17
C GLN A 557 1.18 12.75 26.27
N ILE A 558 0.49 12.88 27.41
CA ILE A 558 0.99 13.62 28.59
C ILE A 558 2.27 12.97 29.11
N LEU A 559 2.29 11.64 29.24
CA LEU A 559 3.47 10.91 29.68
C LEU A 559 4.64 11.10 28.70
N SER A 560 4.38 11.02 27.39
CA SER A 560 5.37 11.26 26.35
C SER A 560 5.91 12.70 26.39
N PHE A 561 5.03 13.69 26.60
CA PHE A 561 5.40 15.09 26.79
C PHE A 561 6.32 15.28 28.01
N VAL A 562 5.96 14.72 29.16
CA VAL A 562 6.75 14.79 30.39
C VAL A 562 8.10 14.10 30.21
N ILE A 563 8.11 12.87 29.65
CA ILE A 563 9.34 12.13 29.34
C ILE A 563 10.23 12.97 28.42
N SER A 564 9.68 13.54 27.35
CA SER A 564 10.41 14.41 26.41
C SER A 564 10.99 15.64 27.09
N LEU A 565 10.25 16.28 28.01
CA LEU A 565 10.73 17.42 28.81
C LEU A 565 11.86 17.05 29.79
N LEU A 566 11.79 15.87 30.41
CA LEU A 566 12.83 15.37 31.31
C LEU A 566 14.07 14.95 30.52
N LEU A 567 13.88 14.25 29.41
CA LEU A 567 14.97 13.79 28.54
C LEU A 567 15.69 14.98 27.90
N SER A 568 14.95 15.99 27.44
CA SER A 568 15.52 17.22 26.85
C SER A 568 16.30 18.05 27.88
N ALA A 569 15.83 18.09 29.13
CA ALA A 569 16.57 18.72 30.23
C ALA A 569 17.88 17.96 30.51
N LYS A 570 17.82 16.63 30.60
CA LYS A 570 18.99 15.77 30.84
C LYS A 570 20.02 15.84 29.70
N LEU A 571 19.56 16.08 28.47
CA LEU A 571 20.42 16.27 27.29
C LEU A 571 20.89 17.73 27.12
N ALA A 572 20.57 18.62 28.06
CA ALA A 572 20.93 20.05 28.03
C ALA A 572 20.53 20.75 26.71
N LEU A 573 19.38 20.39 26.13
CA LEU A 573 18.90 20.99 24.89
C LEU A 573 18.49 22.45 25.08
N LYS A 574 18.69 23.28 24.06
CA LYS A 574 18.29 24.69 24.08
C LYS A 574 16.76 24.83 24.20
N GLY A 575 16.28 25.93 24.78
CA GLY A 575 14.85 26.16 25.02
C GLY A 575 13.95 25.93 23.79
N ARG A 576 14.36 26.40 22.61
CA ARG A 576 13.61 26.16 21.35
C ARG A 576 13.53 24.68 20.99
N GLN A 577 14.64 23.94 21.11
CA GLN A 577 14.70 22.50 20.81
C GLN A 577 13.87 21.69 21.80
N ARG A 578 13.97 22.03 23.08
CA ARG A 578 13.19 21.44 24.17
C ARG A 578 11.69 21.61 23.93
N LEU A 579 11.26 22.82 23.57
CA LEU A 579 9.87 23.10 23.22
C LEU A 579 9.44 22.30 21.98
N THR A 580 10.25 22.24 20.93
CA THR A 580 9.94 21.46 19.72
C THR A 580 9.73 19.97 20.03
N TRP A 581 10.65 19.34 20.77
CA TRP A 581 10.52 17.93 21.15
C TRP A 581 9.33 17.67 22.07
N ALA A 582 9.03 18.58 22.99
CA ALA A 582 7.87 18.47 23.87
C ALA A 582 6.57 18.57 23.05
N MET A 583 6.44 19.58 22.18
CA MET A 583 5.26 19.75 21.32
C MET A 583 5.06 18.56 20.38
N LEU A 584 6.13 18.04 19.78
CA LEU A 584 6.04 16.82 18.97
C LEU A 584 5.53 15.64 19.82
N ALA A 585 6.05 15.44 21.03
CA ALA A 585 5.66 14.33 21.91
C ALA A 585 4.20 14.42 22.39
N ALA A 586 3.70 15.64 22.62
CA ALA A 586 2.28 15.86 22.90
C ALA A 586 1.39 15.46 21.72
N LEU A 587 1.85 15.69 20.49
CA LEU A 587 1.08 15.43 19.28
C LEU A 587 1.15 13.95 18.85
N PHE A 588 2.35 13.37 18.78
CA PHE A 588 2.60 12.05 18.19
C PHE A 588 2.98 10.96 19.21
N GLY A 589 2.94 11.27 20.51
CA GLY A 589 3.11 10.28 21.57
C GLY A 589 4.52 9.67 21.66
N ILE A 590 4.57 8.37 21.96
CA ILE A 590 5.79 7.68 22.39
C ILE A 590 6.84 7.53 21.28
N THR A 591 6.40 7.54 20.01
CA THR A 591 7.32 7.47 18.85
C THR A 591 8.33 8.63 18.85
N VAL A 592 7.95 9.79 19.39
CA VAL A 592 8.83 10.97 19.50
C VAL A 592 9.91 10.75 20.54
N CYS A 593 9.57 10.15 21.69
CA CYS A 593 10.53 9.80 22.73
C CYS A 593 11.57 8.81 22.19
N LEU A 594 11.12 7.81 21.42
CA LEU A 594 12.01 6.84 20.78
C LEU A 594 12.90 7.51 19.72
N ALA A 595 12.33 8.39 18.89
CA ALA A 595 13.11 9.18 17.93
C ALA A 595 14.19 10.01 18.64
N MET A 596 13.84 10.69 19.74
CA MET A 596 14.78 11.50 20.51
C MET A 596 15.92 10.66 21.09
N LEU A 597 15.63 9.47 21.62
CA LEU A 597 16.65 8.52 22.07
C LEU A 597 17.58 8.07 20.94
N ILE A 598 17.02 7.77 19.77
CA ILE A 598 17.80 7.40 18.58
C ILE A 598 18.67 8.55 18.09
N MET A 599 18.15 9.78 18.09
CA MET A 599 18.86 10.95 17.57
C MET A 599 19.98 11.43 18.49
N TYR A 600 19.81 11.37 19.81
CA TYR A 600 20.73 12.01 20.77
C TYR A 600 21.49 11.04 21.67
N PHE A 601 20.91 9.90 22.04
CA PHE A 601 21.49 9.03 23.07
C PHE A 601 22.32 7.88 22.49
N LEU A 602 21.75 7.14 21.54
CA LEU A 602 22.37 5.97 20.90
C LEU A 602 23.71 6.24 20.19
N PRO A 603 23.93 7.39 19.52
CA PRO A 603 25.14 7.59 18.73
C PRO A 603 26.43 7.76 19.54
N ASN A 604 26.34 8.16 20.82
CA ASN A 604 27.55 8.43 21.61
C ASN A 604 27.34 8.31 23.14
N PRO A 605 27.00 7.11 23.66
CA PRO A 605 26.68 6.93 25.08
C PRO A 605 27.82 7.35 26.02
N LYS A 606 29.08 7.23 25.55
CA LYS A 606 30.29 7.61 26.30
C LYS A 606 30.49 9.12 26.41
N ARG A 607 30.04 9.92 25.42
CA ARG A 607 30.17 11.39 25.45
C ARG A 607 29.20 11.99 26.46
N THR A 608 27.99 11.42 26.57
CA THR A 608 26.96 11.81 27.55
C THR A 608 27.43 11.53 28.98
N LEU A 609 28.03 10.37 29.24
CA LEU A 609 28.61 10.05 30.56
C LEU A 609 29.76 11.00 30.92
N LYS A 610 30.69 11.25 30.00
CA LYS A 610 31.83 12.17 30.24
C LYS A 610 31.40 13.63 30.41
N GLN A 611 30.40 14.11 29.67
CA GLN A 611 29.86 15.46 29.88
C GLN A 611 29.17 15.59 31.24
N LEU A 612 28.40 14.58 31.66
CA LEU A 612 27.79 14.55 32.99
C LEU A 612 28.85 14.49 34.11
N GLU A 613 29.94 13.74 33.92
CA GLU A 613 31.07 13.73 34.86
C GLU A 613 31.79 15.09 34.92
N HIS A 614 31.97 15.74 33.77
CA HIS A 614 32.65 17.04 33.70
C HIS A 614 31.80 18.16 34.32
N GLU A 615 30.49 18.18 34.05
CA GLU A 615 29.56 19.14 34.68
C GLU A 615 29.45 18.92 36.18
N ARG A 616 29.41 17.66 36.67
CA ARG A 616 29.49 17.38 38.12
C ARG A 616 30.77 17.94 38.74
N HIS A 617 31.91 17.71 38.11
CA HIS A 617 33.20 18.21 38.59
C HIS A 617 33.28 19.74 38.64
N PHE A 618 32.61 20.44 37.72
CA PHE A 618 32.59 21.91 37.73
C PHE A 618 31.51 22.50 38.64
N SER A 619 30.39 21.82 38.87
CA SER A 619 29.38 22.26 39.85
C SER A 619 29.92 22.21 41.29
N LEU A 620 30.65 21.14 41.64
CA LEU A 620 31.29 20.99 42.95
C LEU A 620 32.40 22.01 43.21
N LYS A 621 33.00 22.58 42.16
CA LYS A 621 34.02 23.65 42.27
C LYS A 621 33.46 25.07 42.39
N ARG A 622 32.14 25.26 42.26
CA ARG A 622 31.48 26.56 42.48
C ARG A 622 30.84 26.69 43.87
N GLU A 623 30.75 25.59 44.62
CA GLU A 623 30.24 25.56 46.00
C GLU A 623 31.36 25.59 47.06
N HIS A 624 32.62 25.63 46.62
CA HIS A 624 33.80 26.01 47.41
C HIS A 624 34.36 27.31 46.86
#